data_AF-A0A7S0CG70-F1
#
_entry.id   AF-A0A7S0CG70-F1
#
_cell.length_a   1.000
_cell.length_b   1.000
_cell.length_c   1.000
_cell.angle_alpha   90.00
_cell.angle_beta   90.00
_cell.angle_gamma   90.00
#
_symmetry.space_group_name_H-M   'P 1'
#
loop_
_entity.id
_entity.type
_entity.pdbx_description
1 polymer ?
#
loop_
_entity_poly.entity_id
_entity_poly.type
_entity_poly.pdbx_seq_one_letter_code
_entity_poly.pdbx_strand_id
1 'polypeptide(L)'
;FLQKNVERSRQIFRTFDTFFTQRTSDKLIRLGYSSFSSVGNTKLIFSNKLKNTYRNMSSEEPPAKKKKTGWEDHKLNVSEAIMKADEGKHFTDIASSEISILQGIGPKSEHLLTAMYITTVTDLASYKYFLIARSIVALAETETDFRPSGSTMNIDKAVDKAYESKKLSEIVESPVEALEGLSENAGRILGELGVKTVRDLANLKYCRWAEGVVTAAKYENTMTEKERKQERLLNRLST
;
A
#
# COMPACT_ATOMS: atom_id res chain seq x y z
N PHE A 1 -5.00 9.60 32.36
CA PHE A 1 -4.79 10.21 31.02
C PHE A 1 -5.64 9.54 29.93
N LEU A 2 -5.71 8.21 29.88
CA LEU A 2 -6.53 7.46 28.90
C LEU A 2 -8.05 7.66 29.03
N GLN A 3 -8.61 7.72 30.25
CA GLN A 3 -10.06 7.93 30.45
C GLN A 3 -10.57 9.30 29.96
N LYS A 4 -9.79 10.38 30.14
CA LYS A 4 -10.16 11.73 29.64
C LYS A 4 -10.25 11.81 28.12
N ASN A 5 -9.47 11.01 27.39
CA ASN A 5 -9.49 10.97 25.92
C ASN A 5 -10.69 10.17 25.38
N VAL A 6 -11.13 9.14 26.09
CA VAL A 6 -12.34 8.38 25.75
C VAL A 6 -13.60 9.22 25.96
N GLU A 7 -13.66 10.00 27.05
CA GLU A 7 -14.80 10.90 27.30
C GLU A 7 -14.88 12.05 26.29
N ARG A 8 -13.75 12.66 25.91
CA ARG A 8 -13.70 13.68 24.84
C ARG A 8 -14.20 13.14 23.50
N SER A 9 -13.81 11.91 23.15
CA SER A 9 -14.22 11.25 21.91
C SER A 9 -15.72 10.94 21.90
N ARG A 10 -16.29 10.50 23.03
CA ARG A 10 -17.73 10.29 23.18
C ARG A 10 -18.52 11.59 23.10
N GLN A 11 -17.96 12.69 23.60
CA GLN A 11 -18.62 14.00 23.58
C GLN A 11 -18.61 14.63 22.18
N ILE A 12 -17.54 14.41 21.41
CA ILE A 12 -17.46 14.77 19.97
C ILE A 12 -18.45 13.96 19.16
N PHE A 13 -18.57 12.65 19.40
CA PHE A 13 -19.54 11.80 18.70
C PHE A 13 -20.99 12.22 18.99
N ARG A 14 -21.32 12.50 20.25
CA ARG A 14 -22.65 13.00 20.64
C ARG A 14 -22.98 14.35 20.03
N THR A 15 -22.01 15.26 19.95
CA THR A 15 -22.21 16.57 19.28
C THR A 15 -22.39 16.41 17.77
N PHE A 16 -21.67 15.48 17.13
CA PHE A 16 -21.85 15.20 15.70
C PHE A 16 -23.22 14.60 15.38
N ASP A 17 -23.70 13.64 16.17
CA ASP A 17 -25.03 13.03 16.02
C ASP A 17 -26.15 14.05 16.24
N THR A 18 -25.99 14.92 17.25
CA THR A 18 -26.97 15.98 17.54
C THR A 18 -27.03 17.00 16.40
N PHE A 19 -25.87 17.39 15.86
CA PHE A 19 -25.77 18.32 14.72
C PHE A 19 -26.37 17.72 13.44
N PHE A 20 -26.14 16.43 13.19
CA PHE A 20 -26.68 15.72 12.03
C PHE A 20 -28.20 15.53 12.13
N THR A 21 -28.70 15.25 13.34
CA THR A 21 -30.13 15.08 13.62
C THR A 21 -30.89 16.42 13.55
N GLN A 22 -30.29 17.53 14.02
CA GLN A 22 -30.87 18.87 13.87
C GLN A 22 -30.92 19.30 12.40
N ARG A 23 -29.84 19.12 11.64
CA ARG A 23 -29.77 19.55 10.23
C ARG A 23 -30.72 18.76 9.32
N THR A 24 -31.01 17.51 9.66
CA THR A 24 -32.00 16.69 8.95
C THR A 24 -33.44 17.08 9.32
N SER A 25 -33.70 17.37 10.61
CA SER A 25 -35.00 17.84 11.08
C SER A 25 -35.38 19.21 10.50
N ASP A 26 -34.46 20.17 10.51
CA ASP A 26 -34.68 21.52 9.96
C ASP A 26 -34.94 21.49 8.45
N LYS A 27 -34.28 20.60 7.71
CA LYS A 27 -34.45 20.46 6.26
C LYS A 27 -35.78 19.80 5.90
N LEU A 28 -36.30 18.90 6.75
CA LEU A 28 -37.61 18.27 6.59
C LEU A 28 -38.76 19.23 6.94
N ILE A 29 -38.59 20.07 7.98
CA ILE A 29 -39.55 21.13 8.34
C ILE A 29 -39.63 22.19 7.22
N ARG A 30 -38.49 22.58 6.63
CA ARG A 30 -38.45 23.54 5.51
C ARG A 30 -39.10 23.04 4.21
N LEU A 31 -39.24 21.72 4.06
CA LEU A 31 -39.91 21.08 2.93
C LEU A 31 -41.41 20.78 3.21
N GLY A 32 -41.97 21.34 4.28
CA GLY A 32 -43.40 21.30 4.57
C GLY A 32 -43.89 20.01 5.23
N TYR A 33 -43.00 19.15 5.73
CA TYR A 33 -43.39 17.93 6.43
C TYR A 33 -43.60 18.22 7.93
N SER A 34 -44.85 18.14 8.38
CA SER A 34 -45.22 18.32 9.77
C SER A 34 -45.00 17.04 10.60
N SER A 35 -44.15 17.17 11.63
CA SER A 35 -43.95 16.29 12.80
C SER A 35 -43.49 14.85 12.57
N PHE A 36 -42.33 14.52 13.15
CA PHE A 36 -41.86 13.16 13.35
C PHE A 36 -42.07 12.78 14.82
N SER A 37 -43.14 12.06 15.14
CA SER A 37 -43.28 11.41 16.45
C SER A 37 -42.68 10.01 16.38
N SER A 38 -41.80 9.72 17.34
CA SER A 38 -41.27 8.39 17.62
C SER A 38 -42.39 7.35 17.68
N VAL A 39 -42.23 6.22 16.98
CA VAL A 39 -42.48 4.83 17.43
C VAL A 39 -42.35 3.86 16.24
N GLY A 40 -41.58 2.80 16.44
CA GLY A 40 -41.95 1.43 16.03
C GLY A 40 -41.81 1.02 14.56
N ASN A 41 -40.83 0.14 14.30
CA ASN A 41 -40.89 -1.00 13.38
C ASN A 41 -41.81 -0.87 12.14
N THR A 42 -41.23 -0.42 11.01
CA THR A 42 -41.72 -0.82 9.68
C THR A 42 -40.55 -1.00 8.72
N LYS A 43 -40.47 -2.20 8.15
CA LYS A 43 -39.71 -2.58 6.94
C LYS A 43 -39.73 -1.42 5.93
N LEU A 44 -38.61 -0.72 5.77
CA LEU A 44 -38.46 0.23 4.69
C LEU A 44 -38.21 -0.55 3.41
N ILE A 45 -39.25 -0.69 2.59
CA ILE A 45 -39.12 -1.06 1.18
C ILE A 45 -38.28 0.06 0.54
N PHE A 46 -36.97 -0.16 0.48
CA PHE A 46 -36.03 0.76 -0.15
C PHE A 46 -36.27 0.73 -1.65
N SER A 47 -37.16 1.61 -2.12
CA SER A 47 -37.47 1.74 -3.54
C SER A 47 -36.21 2.17 -4.30
N ASN A 48 -35.96 1.54 -5.46
CA ASN A 48 -34.86 1.87 -6.38
C ASN A 48 -34.85 3.34 -6.84
N LYS A 49 -35.94 4.08 -6.57
CA LYS A 49 -36.08 5.51 -6.87
C LYS A 49 -35.23 6.41 -5.95
N LEU A 50 -34.99 6.00 -4.69
CA LEU A 50 -34.09 6.70 -3.76
C LEU A 50 -32.60 6.42 -4.05
N LYS A 51 -32.25 5.20 -4.48
CA LYS A 51 -30.86 4.89 -4.90
C LYS A 51 -30.40 5.75 -6.08
N ASN A 52 -31.29 6.04 -7.04
CA ASN A 52 -30.97 6.91 -8.17
C ASN A 52 -30.90 8.40 -7.80
N THR A 53 -31.60 8.85 -6.77
CA THR A 53 -31.55 10.25 -6.33
C THR A 53 -30.34 10.54 -5.43
N TYR A 54 -29.90 9.58 -4.60
CA TYR A 54 -28.66 9.72 -3.82
C TYR A 54 -27.37 9.58 -4.66
N ARG A 55 -27.43 8.90 -5.81
CA ARG A 55 -26.30 8.85 -6.76
C ARG A 55 -26.05 10.20 -7.45
N ASN A 56 -27.04 11.10 -7.45
CA ASN A 56 -26.96 12.40 -8.12
C ASN A 56 -26.84 13.60 -7.16
N MET A 57 -26.61 13.36 -5.86
CA MET A 57 -26.50 14.41 -4.83
C MET A 57 -25.13 14.49 -4.13
N SER A 58 -24.12 13.75 -4.61
CA SER A 58 -22.74 14.17 -4.37
C SER A 58 -22.45 15.32 -5.33
N SER A 59 -22.23 16.51 -4.78
CA SER A 59 -21.65 17.63 -5.51
C SER A 59 -20.25 17.21 -5.98
N GLU A 60 -20.16 16.62 -7.18
CA GLU A 60 -18.92 16.60 -7.91
C GLU A 60 -18.68 18.05 -8.34
N GLU A 61 -17.86 18.76 -7.57
CA GLU A 61 -17.12 19.89 -8.13
C GLU A 61 -16.51 19.40 -9.44
N PRO A 62 -16.63 20.16 -10.55
CA PRO A 62 -15.98 19.77 -11.79
C PRO A 62 -14.51 19.53 -11.46
N PRO A 63 -13.92 18.37 -11.84
CA PRO A 63 -12.58 18.03 -11.41
C PRO A 63 -11.67 19.20 -11.75
N ALA A 64 -11.02 19.77 -10.73
CA ALA A 64 -10.07 20.85 -10.91
C ALA A 64 -9.19 20.49 -12.11
N LYS A 65 -9.15 21.35 -13.13
CA LYS A 65 -8.41 21.06 -14.37
C LYS A 65 -7.02 20.62 -13.96
N LYS A 66 -6.72 19.32 -14.10
CA LYS A 66 -5.44 18.75 -13.68
C LYS A 66 -4.35 19.60 -14.32
N LYS A 67 -3.47 20.16 -13.48
CA LYS A 67 -2.36 20.97 -13.97
C LYS A 67 -1.57 20.09 -14.93
N LYS A 68 -1.49 20.52 -16.19
CA LYS A 68 -0.80 19.76 -17.23
C LYS A 68 0.65 19.57 -16.80
N THR A 69 1.07 18.33 -16.63
CA THR A 69 2.42 17.97 -16.19
C THR A 69 3.39 17.94 -17.36
N GLY A 70 2.94 18.09 -18.62
CA GLY A 70 3.82 17.97 -19.79
C GLY A 70 4.36 16.55 -20.02
N TRP A 71 3.83 15.58 -19.28
CA TRP A 71 4.15 14.17 -19.29
C TRP A 71 2.94 13.30 -19.71
N GLU A 72 1.87 13.92 -20.20
CA GLU A 72 0.60 13.24 -20.49
C GLU A 72 0.70 12.16 -21.57
N ASP A 73 1.69 12.28 -22.47
CA ASP A 73 1.97 11.31 -23.53
C ASP A 73 3.13 10.35 -23.18
N HIS A 74 3.77 10.53 -22.02
CA HIS A 74 4.89 9.68 -21.60
C HIS A 74 4.36 8.35 -21.05
N LYS A 75 4.86 7.25 -21.59
CA LYS A 75 4.61 5.91 -21.06
C LYS A 75 5.86 5.40 -20.36
N LEU A 76 5.68 4.87 -19.16
CA LEU A 76 6.75 4.26 -18.39
C LEU A 76 7.38 3.07 -19.11
N ASN A 77 8.69 2.89 -18.91
CA ASN A 77 9.47 1.74 -19.41
C ASN A 77 9.18 0.42 -18.66
N VAL A 78 8.19 0.42 -17.76
CA VAL A 78 7.81 -0.72 -16.91
C VAL A 78 6.32 -1.08 -17.09
N SER A 79 5.83 -0.98 -18.34
CA SER A 79 4.42 -1.21 -18.69
C SER A 79 3.89 -2.58 -18.25
N GLU A 80 4.75 -3.60 -18.13
CA GLU A 80 4.35 -4.94 -17.66
C GLU A 80 4.25 -5.06 -16.12
N ALA A 81 4.77 -4.08 -15.38
CA ALA A 81 4.71 -4.06 -13.92
C ALA A 81 3.56 -3.20 -13.39
N ILE A 82 3.15 -2.17 -14.14
CA ILE A 82 2.19 -1.14 -13.72
C ILE A 82 0.90 -1.24 -14.54
N MET A 83 -0.25 -1.03 -13.91
CA MET A 83 -1.54 -0.99 -14.59
C MET A 83 -1.57 0.09 -15.68
N LYS A 84 -2.20 -0.20 -16.81
CA LYS A 84 -2.20 0.68 -18.00
C LYS A 84 -2.73 2.10 -17.72
N ALA A 85 -3.66 2.24 -16.77
CA ALA A 85 -4.20 3.54 -16.37
C ALA A 85 -3.20 4.42 -15.62
N ASP A 86 -2.13 3.82 -15.10
CA ASP A 86 -1.12 4.43 -14.24
C ASP A 86 0.24 4.59 -14.94
N GLU A 87 0.38 4.16 -16.20
CA GLU A 87 1.61 4.26 -17.02
C GLU A 87 2.10 5.71 -17.27
N GLY A 88 1.26 6.71 -16.99
CA GLY A 88 1.62 8.14 -17.11
C GLY A 88 2.02 8.81 -15.80
N LYS A 89 2.12 8.06 -14.70
CA LYS A 89 2.54 8.58 -13.39
C LYS A 89 4.06 8.60 -13.24
N HIS A 90 4.55 9.49 -12.40
CA HIS A 90 5.93 9.44 -11.92
C HIS A 90 6.17 8.23 -11.01
N PHE A 91 7.39 7.72 -10.97
CA PHE A 91 7.79 6.71 -9.98
C PHE A 91 7.60 7.21 -8.55
N THR A 92 7.78 8.51 -8.27
CA THR A 92 7.45 9.09 -6.96
C THR A 92 5.96 8.95 -6.59
N ASP A 93 5.07 9.10 -7.57
CA ASP A 93 3.62 8.97 -7.37
C ASP A 93 3.21 7.49 -7.28
N ILE A 94 3.85 6.62 -8.05
CA ILE A 94 3.65 5.17 -8.00
C ILE A 94 4.11 4.61 -6.65
N ALA A 95 5.25 5.05 -6.14
CA ALA A 95 5.78 4.61 -4.84
C ALA A 95 4.80 4.84 -3.68
N SER A 96 4.05 5.94 -3.73
CA SER A 96 3.04 6.30 -2.72
C SER A 96 1.62 5.78 -3.03
N SER A 97 1.42 5.16 -4.18
CA SER A 97 0.13 4.58 -4.59
C SER A 97 -0.12 3.22 -3.92
N GLU A 98 -1.39 2.80 -3.94
CA GLU A 98 -1.83 1.49 -3.47
C GLU A 98 -1.22 0.34 -4.28
N ILE A 99 -1.08 -0.84 -3.68
CA ILE A 99 -0.50 -2.03 -4.36
C ILE A 99 -1.29 -2.51 -5.58
N SER A 100 -2.59 -2.17 -5.68
CA SER A 100 -3.46 -2.54 -6.80
C SER A 100 -3.03 -1.93 -8.13
N ILE A 101 -2.13 -0.94 -8.12
CA ILE A 101 -1.55 -0.40 -9.36
C ILE A 101 -0.52 -1.35 -9.99
N LEU A 102 -0.07 -2.39 -9.28
CA LEU A 102 0.83 -3.39 -9.84
C LEU A 102 0.05 -4.45 -10.62
N GLN A 103 0.48 -4.75 -11.84
CA GLN A 103 -0.17 -5.78 -12.64
C GLN A 103 -0.09 -7.16 -11.96
N GLY A 104 -1.19 -7.91 -12.03
CA GLY A 104 -1.26 -9.27 -11.46
C GLY A 104 -1.64 -9.32 -9.97
N ILE A 105 -1.71 -8.18 -9.28
CA ILE A 105 -2.34 -8.11 -7.96
C ILE A 105 -3.85 -7.95 -8.15
N GLY A 106 -4.57 -9.08 -8.11
CA GLY A 106 -6.03 -9.10 -8.10
C GLY A 106 -6.61 -8.85 -6.70
N PRO A 107 -7.93 -8.69 -6.57
CA PRO A 107 -8.60 -8.37 -5.30
C PRO A 107 -8.28 -9.35 -4.16
N LYS A 108 -8.10 -10.64 -4.47
CA LYS A 108 -7.71 -11.64 -3.47
C LYS A 108 -6.30 -11.34 -2.91
N SER A 109 -5.31 -11.15 -3.78
CA SER A 109 -3.93 -10.89 -3.37
C SER A 109 -3.80 -9.56 -2.64
N GLU A 110 -4.54 -8.55 -3.08
CA GLU A 110 -4.62 -7.25 -2.40
C GLU A 110 -5.15 -7.38 -0.97
N HIS A 111 -6.24 -8.13 -0.79
CA HIS A 111 -6.81 -8.40 0.53
C HIS A 111 -5.81 -9.13 1.45
N LEU A 112 -5.11 -10.13 0.93
CA LEU A 112 -4.08 -10.89 1.63
C LEU A 112 -2.90 -10.00 2.08
N LEU A 113 -2.40 -9.15 1.19
CA LEU A 113 -1.30 -8.22 1.49
C LEU A 113 -1.73 -7.15 2.50
N THR A 114 -2.96 -6.63 2.37
CA THR A 114 -3.53 -5.67 3.32
C THR A 114 -3.65 -6.27 4.73
N ALA A 115 -3.98 -7.55 4.84
CA ALA A 115 -4.00 -8.26 6.14
C ALA A 115 -2.62 -8.35 6.81
N MET A 116 -1.54 -8.18 6.05
CA MET A 116 -0.16 -8.06 6.53
C MET A 116 0.31 -6.60 6.68
N TYR A 117 -0.62 -5.64 6.60
CA TYR A 117 -0.35 -4.19 6.62
C TYR A 117 0.52 -3.70 5.46
N ILE A 118 0.44 -4.38 4.31
CA ILE A 118 1.10 -3.95 3.07
C ILE A 118 0.03 -3.37 2.16
N THR A 119 -0.05 -2.04 2.08
CA THR A 119 -1.10 -1.34 1.31
C THR A 119 -0.55 -0.52 0.16
N THR A 120 0.70 -0.05 0.26
CA THR A 120 1.36 0.76 -0.77
C THR A 120 2.50 0.03 -1.46
N VAL A 121 2.92 0.55 -2.63
CA VAL A 121 4.12 0.09 -3.32
C VAL A 121 5.36 0.25 -2.41
N THR A 122 5.44 1.31 -1.61
CA THR A 122 6.52 1.50 -0.64
C THR A 122 6.53 0.44 0.47
N ASP A 123 5.37 0.04 1.00
CA ASP A 123 5.30 -1.03 2.01
C ASP A 123 5.82 -2.35 1.44
N LEU A 124 5.45 -2.66 0.20
CA LEU A 124 5.87 -3.88 -0.46
C LEU A 124 7.39 -3.87 -0.77
N ALA A 125 7.92 -2.73 -1.20
CA ALA A 125 9.35 -2.52 -1.44
C ALA A 125 10.19 -2.64 -0.16
N SER A 126 9.63 -2.21 0.98
CA SER A 126 10.29 -2.20 2.29
C SER A 126 9.90 -3.37 3.18
N TYR A 127 9.20 -4.38 2.64
CA TYR A 127 8.76 -5.53 3.41
C TYR A 127 9.94 -6.29 4.00
N LYS A 128 10.08 -6.23 5.33
CA LYS A 128 11.23 -6.75 6.10
C LYS A 128 11.67 -8.14 5.64
N TYR A 129 10.73 -9.08 5.55
CA TYR A 129 11.04 -10.48 5.25
C TYR A 129 11.49 -10.70 3.80
N PHE A 130 10.97 -9.89 2.86
CA PHE A 130 11.47 -9.87 1.49
C PHE A 130 12.93 -9.38 1.43
N LEU A 131 13.26 -8.30 2.14
CA LEU A 131 14.63 -7.76 2.17
C LEU A 131 15.62 -8.75 2.79
N ILE A 132 15.23 -9.42 3.88
CA ILE A 132 16.02 -10.49 4.50
C ILE A 132 16.21 -11.64 3.51
N ALA A 133 15.13 -12.19 2.95
CA ALA A 133 15.19 -13.29 2.01
C ALA A 133 16.07 -12.98 0.79
N ARG A 134 15.92 -11.78 0.21
CA ARG A 134 16.74 -11.29 -0.90
C ARG A 134 18.22 -11.23 -0.53
N SER A 135 18.53 -10.79 0.68
CA SER A 135 19.91 -10.70 1.18
C SER A 135 20.51 -12.09 1.39
N ILE A 136 19.75 -13.03 1.96
CA ILE A 136 20.16 -14.43 2.15
C ILE A 136 20.46 -15.08 0.79
N VAL A 137 19.56 -14.94 -0.19
CA VAL A 137 19.77 -15.51 -1.53
C VAL A 137 21.02 -14.93 -2.20
N ALA A 138 21.21 -13.61 -2.14
CA ALA A 138 22.37 -12.96 -2.73
C ALA A 138 23.70 -13.40 -2.08
N LEU A 139 23.73 -13.55 -0.75
CA LEU A 139 24.95 -13.95 -0.02
C LEU A 139 25.22 -15.45 -0.12
N ALA A 140 24.18 -16.29 -0.27
CA ALA A 140 24.33 -17.72 -0.49
C ALA A 140 25.13 -18.04 -1.75
N GLU A 141 25.10 -17.18 -2.77
CA GLU A 141 25.93 -17.32 -3.99
C GLU A 141 27.44 -17.22 -3.71
N THR A 142 27.83 -16.62 -2.58
CA THR A 142 29.23 -16.45 -2.16
C THR A 142 29.65 -17.40 -1.04
N GLU A 143 28.72 -18.23 -0.56
CA GLU A 143 28.95 -19.13 0.56
C GLU A 143 29.85 -20.30 0.15
N THR A 144 30.83 -20.63 0.99
CA THR A 144 31.67 -21.82 0.84
C THR A 144 31.18 -22.95 1.75
N ASP A 145 31.73 -24.14 1.59
CA ASP A 145 31.19 -25.33 2.24
C ASP A 145 31.29 -25.38 3.76
N PHE A 146 32.04 -24.50 4.41
CA PHE A 146 32.23 -24.58 5.85
C PHE A 146 32.28 -23.20 6.50
N ARG A 147 31.47 -23.04 7.55
CA ARG A 147 31.62 -21.95 8.51
C ARG A 147 32.79 -22.29 9.44
N PRO A 148 33.83 -21.44 9.58
CA PRO A 148 34.95 -21.72 10.46
C PRO A 148 34.53 -22.09 11.89
N SER A 149 35.24 -23.05 12.49
CA SER A 149 34.97 -23.48 13.87
C SER A 149 35.05 -22.29 14.83
N GLY A 150 34.04 -22.14 15.69
CA GLY A 150 33.93 -21.02 16.64
C GLY A 150 33.25 -19.75 16.09
N SER A 151 32.89 -19.71 14.80
CA SER A 151 32.09 -18.61 14.24
C SER A 151 30.59 -18.82 14.47
N THR A 152 29.88 -17.73 14.80
CA THR A 152 28.42 -17.69 14.94
C THR A 152 27.72 -17.27 13.64
N MET A 153 26.40 -17.43 13.55
CA MET A 153 25.61 -16.94 12.42
C MET A 153 25.62 -15.41 12.38
N ASN A 154 25.92 -14.80 11.23
CA ASN A 154 25.98 -13.33 11.10
C ASN A 154 24.61 -12.66 10.98
N ILE A 155 23.57 -13.45 10.74
CA ILE A 155 22.17 -13.03 10.60
C ILE A 155 21.27 -13.73 11.63
N ASP A 156 21.81 -14.02 12.81
CA ASP A 156 21.12 -14.67 13.93
C ASP A 156 19.76 -14.03 14.26
N LYS A 157 19.64 -12.70 14.17
CA LYS A 157 18.38 -11.96 14.38
C LYS A 157 17.39 -11.98 13.21
N ALA A 158 17.73 -12.66 12.12
CA ALA A 158 16.94 -12.72 10.90
C ALA A 158 16.38 -14.13 10.63
N VAL A 159 16.92 -15.15 11.30
CA VAL A 159 16.57 -16.55 11.09
C VAL A 159 16.17 -17.18 12.41
N ASP A 160 15.18 -18.07 12.39
CA ASP A 160 14.77 -18.80 13.59
C ASP A 160 15.95 -19.62 14.15
N LYS A 161 15.98 -19.80 15.47
CA LYS A 161 17.07 -20.48 16.19
C LYS A 161 17.36 -21.89 15.64
N ALA A 162 16.36 -22.59 15.12
CA ALA A 162 16.53 -23.90 14.51
C ALA A 162 17.36 -23.87 13.20
N TYR A 163 17.60 -22.69 12.63
CA TYR A 163 18.31 -22.47 11.37
C TYR A 163 19.67 -21.80 11.54
N GLU A 164 20.06 -21.37 12.74
CA GLU A 164 21.37 -20.72 12.99
C GLU A 164 22.59 -21.60 12.69
N SER A 165 22.43 -22.92 12.76
CA SER A 165 23.49 -23.89 12.43
C SER A 165 23.58 -24.23 10.95
N LYS A 166 22.60 -23.82 10.13
CA LYS A 166 22.54 -24.12 8.70
C LYS A 166 23.37 -23.17 7.88
N LYS A 167 23.72 -23.62 6.67
CA LYS A 167 24.24 -22.77 5.60
C LYS A 167 23.15 -21.85 5.05
N LEU A 168 23.54 -20.69 4.52
CA LEU A 168 22.63 -19.80 3.79
C LEU A 168 21.97 -20.52 2.62
N SER A 169 22.72 -21.32 1.87
CA SER A 169 22.21 -22.17 0.78
C SER A 169 21.11 -23.14 1.23
N GLU A 170 21.18 -23.68 2.44
CA GLU A 170 20.11 -24.51 3.03
C GLU A 170 18.92 -23.67 3.50
N ILE A 171 19.16 -22.47 4.02
CA ILE A 171 18.12 -21.52 4.43
C ILE A 171 17.33 -21.02 3.22
N VAL A 172 17.98 -20.82 2.07
CA VAL A 172 17.32 -20.42 0.82
C VAL A 172 16.20 -21.40 0.43
N GLU A 173 16.42 -22.71 0.58
CA GLU A 173 15.42 -23.75 0.28
C GLU A 173 14.45 -24.01 1.44
N SER A 174 14.66 -23.38 2.59
CA SER A 174 13.83 -23.59 3.77
C SER A 174 12.49 -22.85 3.66
N PRO A 175 11.45 -23.30 4.40
CA PRO A 175 10.18 -22.59 4.49
C PRO A 175 10.35 -21.14 4.97
N VAL A 176 9.41 -20.26 4.64
CA VAL A 176 9.47 -18.85 5.07
C VAL A 176 9.46 -18.68 6.59
N GLU A 177 8.94 -19.65 7.33
CA GLU A 177 8.99 -19.74 8.80
C GLU A 177 10.42 -19.88 9.35
N ALA A 178 11.41 -20.16 8.49
CA ALA A 178 12.82 -20.05 8.86
C ALA A 178 13.25 -18.61 9.18
N LEU A 179 12.46 -17.60 8.82
CA LEU A 179 12.74 -16.19 9.10
C LEU A 179 12.20 -15.78 10.47
N GLU A 180 13.07 -15.24 11.32
CA GLU A 180 12.69 -14.90 12.69
C GLU A 180 11.61 -13.79 12.74
N GLY A 181 10.55 -14.06 13.50
CA GLY A 181 9.44 -13.15 13.72
C GLY A 181 8.35 -13.20 12.65
N LEU A 182 8.51 -14.01 11.59
CA LEU A 182 7.42 -14.28 10.67
C LEU A 182 6.41 -15.21 11.36
N SER A 183 5.18 -14.73 11.54
CA SER A 183 4.13 -15.54 12.19
C SER A 183 3.63 -16.63 11.24
N GLU A 184 3.12 -17.74 11.81
CA GLU A 184 2.49 -18.83 11.05
C GLU A 184 1.36 -18.33 10.15
N ASN A 185 0.54 -17.38 10.62
CA ASN A 185 -0.51 -16.79 9.80
C ASN A 185 0.05 -15.99 8.62
N ALA A 186 1.16 -15.26 8.80
CA ALA A 186 1.84 -14.58 7.70
C ALA A 186 2.43 -15.59 6.69
N GLY A 187 3.02 -16.69 7.19
CA GLY A 187 3.48 -17.80 6.35
C GLY A 187 2.35 -18.42 5.52
N ARG A 188 1.19 -18.66 6.12
CA ARG A 188 -0.02 -19.13 5.41
C ARG A 188 -0.48 -18.15 4.32
N ILE A 189 -0.50 -16.85 4.62
CA ILE A 189 -0.86 -15.80 3.65
C ILE A 189 0.14 -15.79 2.47
N LEU A 190 1.44 -15.87 2.75
CA LEU A 190 2.47 -15.98 1.72
C LEU A 190 2.29 -17.25 0.87
N GLY A 191 1.95 -18.38 1.50
CA GLY A 191 1.61 -19.62 0.82
C GLY A 191 0.45 -19.46 -0.17
N GLU A 192 -0.59 -18.69 0.18
CA GLU A 192 -1.69 -18.35 -0.73
C GLU A 192 -1.27 -17.46 -1.92
N LEU A 193 -0.16 -16.72 -1.78
CA LEU A 193 0.48 -15.96 -2.86
C LEU A 193 1.48 -16.82 -3.68
N GLY A 194 1.59 -18.12 -3.38
CA GLY A 194 2.52 -19.04 -4.03
C GLY A 194 3.95 -18.98 -3.48
N VAL A 195 4.16 -18.35 -2.32
CA VAL A 195 5.46 -18.22 -1.67
C VAL A 195 5.57 -19.24 -0.54
N LYS A 196 6.45 -20.24 -0.70
CA LYS A 196 6.63 -21.31 0.29
C LYS A 196 8.01 -21.26 0.94
N THR A 197 9.03 -20.91 0.16
CA THR A 197 10.43 -20.90 0.60
C THR A 197 10.99 -19.49 0.72
N VAL A 198 12.13 -19.36 1.40
CA VAL A 198 12.91 -18.12 1.42
C VAL A 198 13.29 -17.71 -0.01
N ARG A 199 13.63 -18.66 -0.89
CA ARG A 199 13.88 -18.41 -2.32
C ARG A 199 12.66 -17.81 -3.02
N ASP A 200 11.47 -18.35 -2.79
CA ASP A 200 10.24 -17.84 -3.41
C ASP A 200 9.99 -16.40 -2.96
N LEU A 201 10.16 -16.12 -1.66
CA LEU A 201 9.95 -14.78 -1.12
C LEU A 201 10.95 -13.78 -1.70
N ALA A 202 12.22 -14.16 -1.78
CA ALA A 202 13.27 -13.35 -2.39
C ALA A 202 13.00 -13.05 -3.88
N ASN A 203 12.27 -13.91 -4.58
CA ASN A 203 11.96 -13.79 -6.00
C ASN A 203 10.51 -13.36 -6.27
N LEU A 204 9.76 -12.97 -5.25
CA LEU A 204 8.40 -12.49 -5.41
C LEU A 204 8.40 -11.23 -6.30
N LYS A 205 7.90 -11.38 -7.53
CA LYS A 205 7.97 -10.36 -8.58
C LYS A 205 7.42 -9.00 -8.14
N TYR A 206 6.35 -8.98 -7.34
CA TYR A 206 5.73 -7.74 -6.88
C TYR A 206 6.66 -6.94 -5.96
N CYS A 207 7.37 -7.61 -5.04
CA CYS A 207 8.37 -6.97 -4.19
C CYS A 207 9.55 -6.45 -5.01
N ARG A 208 10.00 -7.21 -6.01
CA ARG A 208 11.10 -6.80 -6.92
C ARG A 208 10.73 -5.58 -7.76
N TRP A 209 9.52 -5.55 -8.31
CA TRP A 209 9.03 -4.38 -9.05
C TRP A 209 8.89 -3.17 -8.14
N ALA A 210 8.30 -3.34 -6.96
CA ALA A 210 8.15 -2.28 -5.97
C ALA A 210 9.51 -1.72 -5.53
N GLU A 211 10.47 -2.57 -5.19
CA GLU A 211 11.85 -2.19 -4.85
C GLU A 211 12.51 -1.41 -5.99
N GLY A 212 12.38 -1.90 -7.23
CA GLY A 212 12.90 -1.24 -8.42
C GLY A 212 12.31 0.16 -8.62
N VAL A 213 10.99 0.29 -8.54
CA VAL A 213 10.30 1.58 -8.68
C VAL A 213 10.70 2.55 -7.57
N VAL A 214 10.65 2.13 -6.30
CA VAL A 214 11.00 2.99 -5.16
C VAL A 214 12.47 3.41 -5.21
N THR A 215 13.35 2.54 -5.71
CA THR A 215 14.76 2.88 -5.91
C THR A 215 14.93 3.87 -7.05
N ALA A 216 14.30 3.62 -8.20
CA ALA A 216 14.37 4.48 -9.37
C ALA A 216 13.75 5.87 -9.13
N ALA A 217 12.69 5.96 -8.32
CA ALA A 217 12.06 7.23 -7.92
C ALA A 217 13.05 8.22 -7.31
N LYS A 218 14.09 7.74 -6.61
CA LYS A 218 15.15 8.59 -6.02
C LYS A 218 15.98 9.34 -7.05
N TYR A 219 16.00 8.85 -8.29
CA TYR A 219 16.75 9.39 -9.42
C TYR A 219 15.83 9.98 -10.50
N GLU A 220 14.53 10.03 -10.24
CA GLU A 220 13.56 10.59 -11.17
C GLU A 220 13.56 12.12 -11.08
N ASN A 221 13.52 12.77 -12.25
CA ASN A 221 13.24 14.20 -12.33
C ASN A 221 11.76 14.38 -12.73
N THR A 222 10.98 14.98 -11.85
CA THR A 222 9.54 15.19 -12.02
C THR A 222 9.19 16.45 -12.82
N MET A 223 10.20 17.21 -13.28
CA MET A 223 10.00 18.41 -14.08
C MET A 223 9.73 18.06 -15.56
N THR A 224 8.99 18.93 -16.21
CA THR A 224 8.77 18.88 -17.67
C THR A 224 10.06 19.15 -18.43
N GLU A 225 10.13 18.76 -19.71
CA GLU A 225 11.26 19.14 -20.58
C GLU A 225 11.45 20.66 -20.68
N LYS A 226 10.36 21.43 -20.63
CA LYS A 226 10.41 22.89 -20.68
C LYS A 226 11.04 23.47 -19.42
N GLU A 227 10.61 23.01 -18.25
CA GLU A 227 11.16 23.43 -16.96
C GLU A 227 12.62 23.03 -16.83
N ARG A 228 12.99 21.81 -17.25
CA ARG A 228 14.40 21.37 -17.28
C ARG A 228 15.26 22.24 -18.20
N LYS A 229 14.74 22.64 -19.37
CA LYS A 229 15.44 23.58 -20.26
C LYS A 229 15.61 24.96 -19.61
N GLN A 230 14.58 25.47 -18.94
CA GLN A 230 14.64 26.74 -18.22
C GLN A 230 15.66 26.71 -17.07
N GLU A 231 15.65 25.64 -16.27
CA GLU A 231 16.61 25.44 -15.18
C GLU A 231 18.05 25.38 -15.68
N ARG A 232 18.31 24.64 -16.78
CA ARG A 232 19.64 24.59 -17.40
C ARG A 232 20.09 25.97 -17.91
N LEU A 233 19.18 26.80 -18.40
CA LEU A 233 19.49 28.16 -18.85
C LEU A 233 19.79 29.08 -17.67
N LEU A 234 18.99 29.01 -16.60
CA LEU A 234 19.22 29.78 -15.38
C LEU A 234 20.57 29.45 -14.76
N ASN A 235 20.92 28.17 -14.65
CA ASN A 235 22.19 27.72 -14.10
C ASN A 235 23.41 28.18 -14.94
N ARG A 236 23.24 28.29 -16.28
CA ARG A 236 24.27 28.83 -17.16
C ARG A 236 24.44 30.35 -17.04
N LEU A 237 23.38 31.08 -16.67
CA LEU A 237 23.44 32.53 -16.47
C LEU A 237 23.97 32.91 -15.08
N SER A 238 23.92 32.00 -14.11
CA SER A 238 24.44 32.18 -12.76
C SER A 238 25.91 31.74 -12.59
N THR A 239 26.56 31.26 -13.65
CA THR A 239 27.97 30.86 -13.68
C THR A 239 28.78 31.90 -14.44
#